data_AF-A0AAY4C3P6-F1
#
_entry.id   AF-A0AAY4C3P6-F1
#
_cell.length_a   1.000
_cell.length_b   1.000
_cell.length_c   1.000
_cell.angle_alpha   90.00
_cell.angle_beta   90.00
_cell.angle_gamma   90.00
#
_symmetry.space_group_name_H-M   'P 1'
#
loop_
_entity.id
_entity.type
_entity.pdbx_description
1 polymer ?
#
loop_
_entity_poly.entity_id
_entity_poly.type
_entity_poly.pdbx_seq_one_letter_code
_entity_poly.pdbx_strand_id
1 'polypeptide(L)'
;ISVEVNEGMMLITCSRFHLGVLGDRLTVLRSPSYVTFLDGQWPISGEKVPSLVALTMGFSVHEDLDWPGLQAGPLFQRPRANVLVVVRGVDSLSLPNNITSYPLDNPVPFTLDSVASTVHTLFADSTPVVLQLAPSEERLYMMGMANTVFEDLPVTLQQIRGRLSQEGSILNSLPVNSLSRNNEADLLFLSEIQVLHDISALLQRHRHLAKDHAPDLYSLELSGLEEISRHYGKDSPQFQDATSILASILQKFAADVFGVYSNNAVVEVVTVQNFETPLTRRSRSILATNQISNSQRPYNLAYQYNFQYAVIFNIILWLMIVLVLAVIAIAYNLWNMDPGYDSIIYRMTNQKIRLD
;
A
#
# COMPACT_ATOMS: atom_id res chain seq x y z
N ILE A 1 -61.89 15.35 19.02
CA ILE A 1 -60.93 14.98 20.09
C ILE A 1 -59.73 14.43 19.37
N SER A 2 -58.75 15.31 19.17
CA SER A 2 -57.50 15.06 18.47
C SER A 2 -56.67 14.08 19.29
N VAL A 3 -56.09 13.06 18.65
CA VAL A 3 -55.04 12.24 19.25
C VAL A 3 -53.83 12.31 18.33
N GLU A 4 -52.79 12.90 18.90
CA GLU A 4 -51.46 13.18 18.38
C GLU A 4 -50.83 12.02 17.60
N VAL A 5 -50.29 12.39 16.44
CA VAL A 5 -49.30 11.66 15.67
C VAL A 5 -47.97 11.79 16.40
N ASN A 6 -47.50 10.71 17.00
CA ASN A 6 -46.19 10.66 17.63
C ASN A 6 -45.14 10.31 16.54
N GLU A 7 -44.44 11.32 16.04
CA GLU A 7 -43.30 11.15 15.14
C GLU A 7 -42.13 10.52 15.89
N GLY A 8 -42.01 9.19 15.75
CA GLY A 8 -40.81 8.45 16.13
C GLY A 8 -39.66 8.77 15.18
N MET A 9 -38.77 9.66 15.61
CA MET A 9 -37.47 9.94 15.00
C MET A 9 -36.61 8.67 14.98
N MET A 10 -36.69 7.90 13.89
CA MET A 10 -35.87 6.72 13.65
C MET A 10 -34.48 7.19 13.19
N LEU A 11 -33.59 7.45 14.16
CA LEU A 11 -32.16 7.59 13.93
C LEU A 11 -31.63 6.27 13.39
N ILE A 12 -31.49 6.17 12.06
CA ILE A 12 -30.74 5.12 11.38
C ILE A 12 -29.26 5.35 11.74
N THR A 13 -28.83 4.79 12.86
CA THR A 13 -27.42 4.55 13.11
C THR A 13 -26.95 3.54 12.09
N CYS A 14 -26.35 4.02 11.00
CA CYS A 14 -25.52 3.21 10.12
C CYS A 14 -24.31 2.73 10.93
N SER A 15 -24.47 1.65 11.68
CA SER A 15 -23.35 0.83 12.11
C SER A 15 -22.68 0.30 10.85
N ARG A 16 -21.50 0.85 10.52
CA ARG A 16 -20.58 0.22 9.58
C ARG A 16 -20.15 -1.10 10.21
N PHE A 17 -20.92 -2.16 9.97
CA PHE A 17 -20.42 -3.51 10.11
C PHE A 17 -19.39 -3.71 9.00
N HIS A 18 -18.13 -3.43 9.32
CA HIS A 18 -17.02 -4.05 8.61
C HIS A 18 -17.07 -5.53 8.96
N LEU A 19 -17.81 -6.30 8.16
CA LEU A 19 -17.65 -7.75 8.12
C LEU A 19 -16.30 -8.01 7.46
N GLY A 20 -15.22 -7.85 8.22
CA GLY A 20 -13.92 -8.36 7.82
C GLY A 20 -14.03 -9.88 7.81
N VAL A 21 -13.77 -10.49 6.65
CA VAL A 21 -13.60 -11.94 6.55
C VAL A 21 -12.43 -12.29 7.46
N LEU A 22 -12.76 -12.93 8.59
CA LEU A 22 -11.82 -13.34 9.63
C LEU A 22 -11.00 -14.51 9.11
N GLY A 23 -9.87 -14.22 8.47
CA GLY A 23 -8.91 -15.24 8.10
C GLY A 23 -7.48 -14.70 8.12
N ASP A 24 -7.20 -13.79 7.20
CA ASP A 24 -5.85 -13.41 6.82
C ASP A 24 -5.16 -12.49 7.83
N ARG A 25 -3.84 -12.64 7.97
CA ARG A 25 -3.07 -11.94 9.01
C ARG A 25 -1.69 -11.49 8.54
N LEU A 26 -1.29 -10.30 8.97
CA LEU A 26 0.12 -9.86 8.97
C LEU A 26 0.69 -10.10 10.37
N THR A 27 1.80 -10.83 10.46
CA THR A 27 2.42 -11.22 11.72
C THR A 27 3.89 -10.85 11.75
N VAL A 28 4.33 -10.14 12.79
CA VAL A 28 5.73 -9.67 12.92
C VAL A 28 6.51 -10.64 13.80
N LEU A 29 7.30 -11.53 13.21
CA LEU A 29 8.04 -12.57 13.94
C LEU A 29 9.20 -11.99 14.77
N ARG A 30 9.91 -11.02 14.20
CA ARG A 30 11.08 -10.36 14.81
C ARG A 30 11.13 -8.90 14.38
N SER A 31 11.41 -8.01 15.31
CA SER A 31 11.74 -6.62 15.03
C SER A 31 12.83 -6.11 15.98
N PRO A 32 13.61 -5.11 15.58
CA PRO A 32 14.56 -4.43 16.46
C PRO A 32 13.82 -3.65 17.56
N SER A 33 14.48 -3.41 18.70
CA SER A 33 13.86 -2.73 19.86
C SER A 33 13.42 -1.27 19.60
N TYR A 34 13.90 -0.66 18.51
CA TYR A 34 13.54 0.69 18.10
C TYR A 34 12.41 0.74 17.04
N VAL A 35 11.96 -0.42 16.54
CA VAL A 35 10.79 -0.54 15.67
C VAL A 35 9.66 -1.16 16.49
N THR A 36 8.73 -0.31 16.92
CA THR A 36 7.63 -0.72 17.81
C THR A 36 6.36 -0.93 17.02
N PHE A 37 5.90 -2.17 17.03
CA PHE A 37 4.58 -2.57 16.55
C PHE A 37 3.62 -2.60 17.75
N LEU A 38 2.57 -1.79 17.72
CA LEU A 38 1.62 -1.66 18.84
C LEU A 38 0.66 -2.84 18.87
N ASP A 39 0.44 -3.41 20.06
CA ASP A 39 -0.53 -4.48 20.24
C ASP A 39 -1.95 -3.95 20.02
N GLY A 40 -2.59 -4.41 18.95
CA GLY A 40 -3.99 -4.13 18.68
C GLY A 40 -4.50 -4.88 17.45
N GLN A 41 -5.82 -5.10 17.40
CA GLN A 41 -6.49 -5.78 16.28
C GLN A 41 -6.93 -4.77 15.22
N TRP A 42 -6.03 -3.89 14.78
CA TRP A 42 -6.32 -2.92 13.72
C TRP A 42 -6.10 -3.54 12.34
N PRO A 43 -7.13 -3.60 11.48
CA PRO A 43 -6.97 -4.15 10.14
C PRO A 43 -6.03 -3.27 9.30
N ILE A 44 -5.13 -3.93 8.58
CA ILE A 44 -4.28 -3.30 7.55
C ILE A 44 -4.71 -3.80 6.18
N SER A 45 -4.81 -2.89 5.20
CA SER A 45 -5.12 -3.29 3.82
C SER A 45 -3.93 -3.99 3.18
N GLY A 46 -4.15 -5.07 2.42
CA GLY A 46 -3.12 -5.76 1.65
C GLY A 46 -2.32 -4.82 0.73
N GLU A 47 -3.00 -3.84 0.12
CA GLU A 47 -2.38 -2.80 -0.72
C GLU A 47 -1.38 -1.92 0.03
N LYS A 48 -1.52 -1.80 1.36
CA LYS A 48 -0.68 -0.95 2.20
C LYS A 48 0.53 -1.69 2.79
N VAL A 49 0.66 -3.00 2.58
CA VAL A 49 1.82 -3.78 3.06
C VAL A 49 3.14 -3.29 2.46
N PRO A 50 3.27 -3.00 1.15
CA PRO A 50 4.50 -2.40 0.61
C PRO A 50 4.85 -1.05 1.24
N SER A 51 3.84 -0.22 1.52
CA SER A 51 4.03 1.06 2.20
C SER A 51 4.50 0.88 3.64
N LEU A 52 3.98 -0.13 4.35
CA LEU A 52 4.46 -0.50 5.68
C LEU A 52 5.94 -0.89 5.64
N VAL A 53 6.33 -1.78 4.73
CA VAL A 53 7.74 -2.21 4.54
C VAL A 53 8.64 -1.01 4.22
N ALA A 54 8.20 -0.10 3.35
CA ALA A 54 8.94 1.11 3.03
C ALA A 54 9.15 1.99 4.28
N LEU A 55 8.10 2.20 5.08
CA LEU A 55 8.15 3.01 6.30
C LEU A 55 9.03 2.39 7.39
N THR A 56 8.99 1.06 7.57
CA THR A 56 9.84 0.37 8.56
C THR A 56 11.32 0.49 8.19
N MET A 57 11.65 0.48 6.90
CA MET A 57 12.99 0.76 6.38
C MET A 57 13.37 2.25 6.38
N GLY A 58 12.41 3.15 6.63
CA GLY A 58 12.64 4.59 6.72
C GLY A 58 12.52 5.36 5.42
N PHE A 59 11.92 4.76 4.38
CA PHE A 59 11.63 5.43 3.12
C PHE A 59 10.33 6.22 3.19
N SER A 60 10.23 7.24 2.33
CA SER A 60 9.00 8.00 2.15
C SER A 60 8.01 7.21 1.29
N VAL A 61 6.73 7.27 1.66
CA VAL A 61 5.62 6.69 0.91
C VAL A 61 4.80 7.81 0.24
N HIS A 62 4.10 7.47 -0.85
CA HIS A 62 3.29 8.44 -1.60
C HIS A 62 1.96 8.76 -0.90
N GLU A 63 1.39 7.77 -0.21
CA GLU A 63 0.16 7.88 0.56
C GLU A 63 0.49 7.58 2.02
N ASP A 64 0.01 8.43 2.93
CA ASP A 64 0.21 8.25 4.36
C ASP A 64 -0.41 6.92 4.82
N LEU A 65 0.36 6.18 5.62
CA LEU A 65 -0.13 4.97 6.27
C LEU A 65 -0.95 5.39 7.49
N ASP A 66 -2.25 5.63 7.30
CA ASP A 66 -3.24 5.86 8.36
C ASP A 66 -3.53 4.60 9.20
N TRP A 67 -2.49 3.86 9.58
CA TRP A 67 -2.60 2.64 10.37
C TRP A 67 -1.85 2.79 11.70
N PRO A 68 -2.54 2.66 12.85
CA PRO A 68 -1.96 2.93 14.16
C PRO A 68 -1.01 1.84 14.65
N GLY A 69 -0.89 0.71 13.95
CA GLY A 69 -0.08 -0.42 14.41
C GLY A 69 1.43 -0.20 14.36
N LEU A 70 1.91 0.78 13.58
CA LEU A 70 3.34 1.14 13.53
C LEU A 70 3.57 2.46 14.29
N GLN A 71 4.35 2.41 15.37
CA GLN A 71 4.72 3.61 16.11
C GLN A 71 5.88 4.34 15.43
N ALA A 72 5.85 5.68 15.43
CA ALA A 72 6.97 6.50 15.00
C ALA A 72 8.21 6.24 15.85
N GLY A 73 9.23 5.64 15.23
CA GLY A 73 10.54 5.36 15.84
C GLY A 73 11.58 6.47 15.60
N PRO A 74 12.82 6.27 16.07
CA PRO A 74 13.94 7.19 15.82
C PRO A 74 14.20 7.41 14.33
N LEU A 75 14.42 8.67 13.91
CA LEU A 75 14.59 9.05 12.51
C LEU A 75 15.87 8.52 11.84
N PHE A 76 16.90 8.23 12.64
CA PHE A 76 18.25 7.89 12.16
C PHE A 76 18.64 6.44 12.42
N GLN A 77 17.78 5.64 13.04
CA GLN A 77 17.99 4.20 13.21
C GLN A 77 17.00 3.46 12.34
N ARG A 78 17.53 2.74 11.35
CA ARG A 78 16.75 1.95 10.41
C ARG A 78 17.21 0.49 10.45
N PRO A 79 16.30 -0.48 10.28
CA PRO A 79 16.67 -1.87 10.07
C PRO A 79 17.62 -2.00 8.88
N ARG A 80 18.58 -2.92 9.00
CA ARG A 80 19.51 -3.29 7.93
C ARG A 80 18.94 -4.34 6.97
N ALA A 81 17.87 -5.02 7.37
CA ALA A 81 17.14 -5.88 6.48
C ALA A 81 15.65 -5.86 6.79
N ASN A 82 14.83 -5.99 5.75
CA ASN A 82 13.44 -6.37 5.88
C ASN A 82 13.20 -7.68 5.11
N VAL A 83 12.62 -8.66 5.80
CA VAL A 83 12.20 -9.94 5.23
C VAL A 83 10.70 -10.07 5.34
N LEU A 84 10.03 -10.11 4.19
CA LEU A 84 8.60 -10.35 4.08
C LEU A 84 8.38 -11.74 3.47
N VAL A 85 7.70 -12.61 4.20
CA VAL A 85 7.30 -13.94 3.72
C VAL A 85 5.78 -13.98 3.55
N VAL A 86 5.31 -14.15 2.33
CA VAL A 86 3.90 -14.34 2.01
C VAL A 86 3.63 -15.84 1.96
N VAL A 87 2.68 -16.31 2.76
CA VAL A 87 2.24 -17.71 2.82
C VAL A 87 0.81 -17.79 2.35
N ARG A 88 0.57 -18.55 1.28
CA ARG A 88 -0.76 -18.74 0.69
C ARG A 88 -1.39 -20.05 1.11
N GLY A 89 -2.72 -20.09 1.15
CA GLY A 89 -3.49 -21.29 1.47
C GLY A 89 -3.80 -21.47 2.95
N VAL A 90 -3.46 -20.50 3.81
CA VAL A 90 -3.70 -20.59 5.25
C VAL A 90 -4.11 -19.24 5.83
N ASP A 91 -5.13 -19.27 6.68
CA ASP A 91 -5.71 -18.09 7.30
C ASP A 91 -4.75 -17.58 8.40
N SER A 92 -4.29 -18.48 9.27
CA SER A 92 -3.32 -18.18 10.33
C SER A 92 -2.41 -19.37 10.64
N LEU A 93 -1.19 -19.07 11.08
CA LEU A 93 -0.22 -20.07 11.53
C LEU A 93 -0.16 -20.13 13.05
N SER A 94 0.06 -21.32 13.62
CA SER A 94 0.22 -21.55 15.06
C SER A 94 1.59 -21.04 15.56
N LEU A 95 1.71 -19.72 15.65
CA LEU A 95 2.90 -19.03 16.11
C LEU A 95 2.83 -18.76 17.63
N PRO A 96 3.98 -18.67 18.34
CA PRO A 96 4.02 -18.40 19.77
C PRO A 96 3.28 -17.10 20.16
N ASN A 97 2.65 -17.10 21.33
CA ASN A 97 1.80 -15.99 21.82
C ASN A 97 2.49 -14.63 22.01
N ASN A 98 3.82 -14.54 21.90
CA ASN A 98 4.60 -13.30 22.10
C ASN A 98 4.87 -12.56 20.78
N ILE A 99 3.98 -12.70 19.81
CA ILE A 99 4.19 -12.21 18.45
C ILE A 99 2.98 -11.36 18.09
N THR A 100 3.23 -10.14 17.62
CA THR A 100 2.18 -9.20 17.24
C THR A 100 1.61 -9.61 15.88
N SER A 101 0.28 -9.67 15.80
CA SER A 101 -0.42 -10.12 14.61
C SER A 101 -1.68 -9.31 14.38
N TYR A 102 -1.84 -8.83 13.15
CA TYR A 102 -2.85 -7.89 12.71
C TYR A 102 -3.74 -8.55 11.65
N PRO A 103 -5.07 -8.32 11.70
CA PRO A 103 -5.94 -8.79 10.63
C PRO A 103 -5.61 -8.06 9.32
N LEU A 104 -5.61 -8.81 8.22
CA LEU A 104 -5.45 -8.26 6.87
C LEU A 104 -6.82 -8.05 6.25
N ASP A 105 -7.06 -6.86 5.69
CA ASP A 105 -8.27 -6.53 4.93
C ASP A 105 -7.92 -6.40 3.44
N ASN A 106 -8.85 -6.76 2.56
CA ASN A 106 -8.66 -6.77 1.09
C ASN A 106 -7.31 -7.39 0.68
N PRO A 107 -7.15 -8.72 0.83
CA PRO A 107 -5.90 -9.42 0.51
C PRO A 107 -5.72 -9.46 -1.01
N VAL A 108 -5.19 -8.39 -1.59
CA VAL A 108 -4.83 -8.34 -3.01
C VAL A 108 -3.36 -8.71 -3.21
N PRO A 109 -2.98 -9.30 -4.35
CA PRO A 109 -1.58 -9.54 -4.65
C PRO A 109 -0.80 -8.22 -4.67
N PHE A 110 0.34 -8.19 -3.98
CA PHE A 110 1.23 -7.04 -3.93
C PHE A 110 2.67 -7.46 -4.21
N THR A 111 3.48 -6.54 -4.71
CA THR A 111 4.92 -6.73 -4.90
C THR A 111 5.70 -5.64 -4.16
N LEU A 112 6.97 -5.91 -3.87
CA LEU A 112 7.87 -4.95 -3.24
C LEU A 112 8.75 -4.23 -4.28
N ASP A 113 8.31 -4.11 -5.53
CA ASP A 113 9.10 -3.57 -6.64
C ASP A 113 9.44 -2.08 -6.45
N SER A 114 8.50 -1.33 -5.88
CA SER A 114 8.71 0.08 -5.53
C SER A 114 9.77 0.24 -4.44
N VAL A 115 9.74 -0.63 -3.43
CA VAL A 115 10.73 -0.65 -2.33
C VAL A 115 12.09 -1.07 -2.87
N ALA A 116 12.15 -2.14 -3.66
CA ALA A 116 13.35 -2.62 -4.34
C ALA A 116 14.01 -1.52 -5.19
N SER A 117 13.20 -0.81 -5.99
CA SER A 117 13.66 0.32 -6.81
C SER A 117 14.19 1.46 -5.94
N THR A 118 13.55 1.73 -4.81
CA THR A 118 14.00 2.76 -3.85
C THR A 118 15.34 2.38 -3.22
N VAL A 119 15.52 1.13 -2.80
CA VAL A 119 16.81 0.62 -2.28
C VAL A 119 17.91 0.80 -3.34
N HIS A 120 17.66 0.35 -4.56
CA HIS A 120 18.65 0.45 -5.63
C HIS A 120 19.01 1.89 -5.99
N THR A 121 18.02 2.80 -6.03
CA THR A 121 18.26 4.21 -6.40
C THR A 121 18.97 4.99 -5.29
N LEU A 122 18.64 4.75 -4.03
CA LEU A 122 19.25 5.46 -2.89
C LEU A 122 20.63 4.90 -2.49
N PHE A 123 20.88 3.61 -2.74
CA PHE A 123 22.10 2.91 -2.33
C PHE A 123 22.88 2.32 -3.51
N ALA A 124 22.85 3.00 -4.66
CA ALA A 124 23.53 2.57 -5.88
C ALA A 124 25.06 2.39 -5.70
N ASP A 125 25.67 3.16 -4.79
CA ASP A 125 27.11 3.10 -4.48
C ASP A 125 27.48 1.96 -3.51
N SER A 126 26.47 1.26 -2.98
CA SER A 126 26.62 0.15 -2.04
C SER A 126 26.19 -1.16 -2.69
N THR A 127 26.21 -2.25 -1.92
CA THR A 127 25.87 -3.60 -2.41
C THR A 127 24.65 -4.17 -1.70
N PRO A 128 23.45 -3.54 -1.83
CA PRO A 128 22.23 -4.08 -1.24
C PRO A 128 21.89 -5.44 -1.84
N VAL A 129 21.40 -6.34 -1.01
CA VAL A 129 20.81 -7.61 -1.42
C VAL A 129 19.31 -7.39 -1.59
N VAL A 130 18.82 -7.45 -2.82
CA VAL A 130 17.38 -7.50 -3.11
C VAL A 130 17.05 -8.87 -3.70
N LEU A 131 16.33 -9.68 -2.94
CA LEU A 131 15.89 -11.02 -3.34
C LEU A 131 14.36 -11.07 -3.33
N GLN A 132 13.75 -11.25 -4.49
CA GLN A 132 12.33 -11.56 -4.60
C GLN A 132 12.16 -12.94 -5.24
N LEU A 133 11.49 -13.85 -4.53
CA LEU A 133 11.33 -15.24 -4.95
C LEU A 133 9.87 -15.65 -4.84
N ALA A 134 9.33 -16.23 -5.92
CA ALA A 134 8.05 -16.90 -5.96
C ALA A 134 8.23 -18.26 -6.68
N PRO A 135 8.54 -19.34 -5.93
CA PRO A 135 8.88 -20.65 -6.52
C PRO A 135 7.76 -21.26 -7.36
N SER A 136 6.49 -21.04 -6.98
CA SER A 136 5.35 -21.57 -7.72
C SER A 136 5.11 -20.93 -9.09
N GLU A 137 5.58 -19.70 -9.26
CA GLU A 137 5.60 -19.02 -10.55
C GLU A 137 6.93 -19.22 -11.30
N GLU A 138 7.85 -20.02 -10.74
CA GLU A 138 9.24 -20.18 -11.19
C GLU A 138 9.97 -18.83 -11.36
N ARG A 139 9.63 -17.86 -10.50
CA ARG A 139 10.16 -16.50 -10.56
C ARG A 139 11.23 -16.28 -9.50
N LEU A 140 12.41 -15.90 -9.97
CA LEU A 140 13.47 -15.30 -9.15
C LEU A 140 13.83 -13.94 -9.74
N TYR A 141 13.69 -12.89 -8.94
CA TYR A 141 14.20 -11.58 -9.26
C TYR A 141 15.28 -11.20 -8.23
N MET A 142 16.47 -10.88 -8.74
CA MET A 142 17.60 -10.44 -7.93
C MET A 142 18.13 -9.11 -8.47
N MET A 143 18.38 -8.17 -7.58
CA MET A 143 18.92 -6.87 -7.92
C MET A 143 20.09 -6.54 -7.00
N GLY A 144 21.21 -6.10 -7.59
CA GLY A 144 22.43 -5.73 -6.87
C GLY A 144 23.66 -6.58 -7.25
N MET A 145 24.81 -6.22 -6.68
CA MET A 145 26.08 -6.92 -6.94
C MET A 145 26.21 -8.24 -6.18
N ALA A 146 25.33 -8.49 -5.21
CA ALA A 146 25.29 -9.73 -4.42
C ALA A 146 24.61 -10.90 -5.14
N ASN A 147 24.17 -10.72 -6.39
CA ASN A 147 23.50 -11.74 -7.20
C ASN A 147 24.30 -13.06 -7.27
N THR A 148 25.63 -12.99 -7.35
CA THR A 148 26.52 -14.16 -7.41
C THR A 148 26.42 -15.10 -6.20
N VAL A 149 26.01 -14.59 -5.03
CA VAL A 149 25.88 -15.40 -3.81
C VAL A 149 24.62 -16.27 -3.85
N PHE A 150 23.61 -15.85 -4.60
CA PHE A 150 22.30 -16.48 -4.69
C PHE A 150 22.01 -17.09 -6.07
N GLU A 151 22.97 -17.02 -7.01
CA GLU A 151 22.89 -17.67 -8.33
C GLU A 151 22.68 -19.19 -8.25
N ASP A 152 23.22 -19.83 -7.21
CA ASP A 152 23.09 -21.27 -6.99
C ASP A 152 21.75 -21.67 -6.35
N LEU A 153 20.86 -20.71 -6.03
CA LEU A 153 19.54 -21.04 -5.50
C LEU A 153 18.72 -21.77 -6.58
N PRO A 154 18.13 -22.93 -6.24
CA PRO A 154 17.30 -23.65 -7.19
C PRO A 154 15.97 -22.89 -7.38
N VAL A 155 15.68 -22.44 -8.60
CA VAL A 155 14.49 -21.62 -8.92
C VAL A 155 13.40 -22.46 -9.60
N THR A 156 13.82 -23.44 -10.40
CA THR A 156 12.91 -24.33 -11.12
C THR A 156 12.60 -25.58 -10.30
N LEU A 157 11.39 -26.13 -10.44
CA LEU A 157 11.00 -27.37 -9.76
C LEU A 157 12.00 -28.51 -10.02
N GLN A 158 12.59 -28.57 -11.21
CA GLN A 158 13.58 -29.58 -11.58
C GLN A 158 14.92 -29.41 -10.84
N GLN A 159 15.43 -28.18 -10.72
CA GLN A 159 16.62 -27.89 -9.90
C GLN A 159 16.37 -28.21 -8.43
N ILE A 160 15.19 -27.86 -7.91
CA ILE A 160 14.88 -28.11 -6.49
C ILE A 160 14.72 -29.61 -6.22
N ARG A 161 14.15 -30.38 -7.14
CA ARG A 161 14.11 -31.85 -7.03
C ARG A 161 15.52 -32.44 -6.97
N GLY A 162 16.44 -31.92 -7.77
CA GLY A 162 17.87 -32.25 -7.67
C GLY A 162 18.42 -31.91 -6.30
N ARG A 163 18.19 -30.69 -5.81
CA ARG A 163 18.65 -30.20 -4.50
C ARG A 163 18.13 -31.03 -3.32
N LEU A 164 16.87 -31.45 -3.35
CA LEU A 164 16.26 -32.31 -2.32
C LEU A 164 16.91 -33.71 -2.22
N SER A 165 17.55 -34.17 -3.30
CA SER A 165 18.28 -35.46 -3.32
C SER A 165 19.73 -35.37 -2.85
N GLN A 166 20.28 -34.16 -2.72
CA GLN A 166 21.67 -33.91 -2.34
C GLN A 166 21.88 -33.87 -0.82
N GLU A 167 23.15 -33.93 -0.40
CA GLU A 167 23.53 -33.74 1.01
C GLU A 167 23.14 -32.33 1.51
N GLY A 168 22.75 -32.24 2.78
CA GLY A 168 22.21 -30.99 3.37
C GLY A 168 20.73 -30.72 3.07
N SER A 169 19.98 -31.71 2.58
CA SER A 169 18.52 -31.61 2.46
C SER A 169 17.83 -31.64 3.82
N ILE A 170 16.81 -30.79 3.98
CA ILE A 170 15.90 -30.75 5.13
C ILE A 170 15.17 -32.08 5.38
N LEU A 171 15.06 -32.92 4.34
CA LEU A 171 14.29 -34.17 4.37
C LEU A 171 14.82 -35.19 5.37
N ASN A 172 16.09 -35.08 5.77
CA ASN A 172 16.69 -35.93 6.81
C ASN A 172 16.38 -35.44 8.22
N SER A 173 15.96 -34.18 8.37
CA SER A 173 15.70 -33.52 9.65
C SER A 173 14.22 -33.33 9.97
N LEU A 174 13.35 -33.49 8.98
CA LEU A 174 11.91 -33.29 9.12
C LEU A 174 11.20 -34.61 9.47
N PRO A 175 10.20 -34.59 10.37
CA PRO A 175 9.30 -35.72 10.58
C PRO A 175 8.33 -35.81 9.40
N VAL A 176 8.82 -36.30 8.26
CA VAL A 176 8.01 -36.48 7.04
C VAL A 176 7.15 -37.74 7.22
N ASN A 177 6.15 -37.68 8.10
CA ASN A 177 5.27 -38.82 8.36
C ASN A 177 4.11 -38.90 7.36
N SER A 178 3.43 -37.78 7.10
CA SER A 178 2.23 -37.73 6.24
C SER A 178 2.48 -37.24 4.81
N LEU A 179 3.56 -36.48 4.60
CA LEU A 179 3.93 -35.91 3.30
C LEU A 179 4.74 -36.90 2.46
N SER A 180 4.52 -36.91 1.16
CA SER A 180 5.12 -37.86 0.23
C SER A 180 6.05 -37.19 -0.78
N ARG A 181 7.20 -37.80 -1.10
CA ARG A 181 8.13 -37.24 -2.10
C ARG A 181 7.68 -37.45 -3.55
N ASN A 182 6.67 -38.29 -3.75
CA ASN A 182 6.19 -38.68 -5.07
C ASN A 182 5.02 -37.82 -5.54
N ASN A 183 4.32 -37.15 -4.62
CA ASN A 183 3.27 -36.21 -4.99
C ASN A 183 3.89 -34.85 -5.33
N GLU A 184 3.42 -34.24 -6.41
CA GLU A 184 3.84 -32.92 -6.88
C GLU A 184 3.50 -31.82 -5.87
N ALA A 185 2.30 -31.86 -5.25
CA ALA A 185 1.87 -30.88 -4.25
C ALA A 185 2.78 -30.87 -3.01
N ASP A 186 3.05 -32.07 -2.48
CA ASP A 186 3.95 -32.25 -1.34
C ASP A 186 5.39 -31.86 -1.69
N LEU A 187 5.84 -32.21 -2.91
CA LEU A 187 7.17 -31.86 -3.40
C LEU A 187 7.35 -30.35 -3.48
N LEU A 188 6.37 -29.61 -4.02
CA LEU A 188 6.41 -28.15 -4.07
C LEU A 188 6.57 -27.54 -2.67
N PHE A 189 5.77 -27.97 -1.70
CA PHE A 189 5.90 -27.50 -0.32
C PHE A 189 7.27 -27.82 0.31
N LEU A 190 7.77 -29.04 0.12
CA LEU A 190 9.10 -29.43 0.60
C LEU A 190 10.20 -28.63 -0.12
N SER A 191 10.00 -28.28 -1.38
CA SER A 191 10.91 -27.48 -2.20
C SER A 191 11.04 -26.06 -1.63
N GLU A 192 9.91 -25.44 -1.28
CA GLU A 192 9.85 -24.10 -0.69
C GLU A 192 10.56 -24.02 0.66
N ILE A 193 10.33 -25.02 1.52
CA ILE A 193 11.04 -25.12 2.80
C ILE A 193 12.55 -25.26 2.60
N GLN A 194 12.97 -26.05 1.61
CA GLN A 194 14.39 -26.23 1.32
C GLN A 194 15.02 -24.90 0.91
N VAL A 195 14.32 -24.09 0.12
CA VAL A 195 14.80 -22.77 -0.27
C VAL A 195 14.94 -21.84 0.93
N LEU A 196 13.98 -21.81 1.87
CA LEU A 196 14.13 -21.03 3.12
C LEU A 196 15.38 -21.44 3.91
N HIS A 197 15.64 -22.75 3.99
CA HIS A 197 16.82 -23.28 4.66
C HIS A 197 18.11 -22.89 3.94
N ASP A 198 18.15 -23.00 2.61
CA ASP A 198 19.31 -22.67 1.80
C ASP A 198 19.61 -21.16 1.87
N ILE A 199 18.59 -20.29 1.85
CA ILE A 199 18.75 -18.85 2.07
C ILE A 199 19.37 -18.58 3.44
N SER A 200 18.85 -19.19 4.52
CA SER A 200 19.43 -19.03 5.87
C SER A 200 20.90 -19.47 5.90
N ALA A 201 21.21 -20.63 5.31
CA ALA A 201 22.57 -21.16 5.25
C ALA A 201 23.53 -20.24 4.46
N LEU A 202 23.08 -19.69 3.33
CA LEU A 202 23.84 -18.74 2.52
C LEU A 202 24.10 -17.45 3.29
N LEU A 203 23.10 -16.88 3.97
CA LEU A 203 23.25 -15.70 4.81
C LEU A 203 24.24 -15.93 5.97
N GLN A 204 24.20 -17.11 6.59
CA GLN A 204 25.13 -17.48 7.65
C GLN A 204 26.56 -17.69 7.14
N ARG A 205 26.74 -18.17 5.91
CA ARG A 205 28.05 -18.31 5.26
C ARG A 205 28.61 -16.95 4.81
N HIS A 206 27.75 -16.07 4.33
CA HIS A 206 28.09 -14.75 3.79
C HIS A 206 27.70 -13.59 4.74
N ARG A 207 27.99 -13.71 6.05
CA ARG A 207 27.69 -12.67 7.05
C ARG A 207 28.28 -11.28 6.77
N HIS A 208 29.22 -11.17 5.83
CA HIS A 208 29.79 -9.89 5.43
C HIS A 208 28.78 -9.04 4.65
N LEU A 209 27.81 -9.65 3.96
CA LEU A 209 26.74 -8.93 3.24
C LEU A 209 25.89 -8.10 4.22
N ALA A 210 25.54 -8.69 5.37
CA ALA A 210 24.75 -8.03 6.42
C ALA A 210 25.46 -6.86 7.13
N LYS A 211 26.74 -6.60 6.84
CA LYS A 211 27.52 -5.52 7.45
C LYS A 211 27.58 -4.26 6.61
N ASP A 212 27.09 -4.28 5.37
CA ASP A 212 27.03 -3.09 4.52
C ASP A 212 26.11 -2.01 5.14
N HIS A 213 26.27 -0.77 4.69
CA HIS A 213 25.41 0.36 5.09
C HIS A 213 24.05 0.32 4.40
N ALA A 214 23.94 -0.32 3.24
CA ALA A 214 22.68 -0.44 2.52
C ALA A 214 21.72 -1.43 3.21
N PRO A 215 20.42 -1.14 3.21
CA PRO A 215 19.42 -2.07 3.71
C PRO A 215 19.12 -3.16 2.68
N ASP A 216 19.02 -4.40 3.15
CA ASP A 216 18.68 -5.57 2.34
C ASP A 216 17.16 -5.82 2.34
N LEU A 217 16.64 -6.34 1.25
CA LEU A 217 15.22 -6.62 1.04
C LEU A 217 15.03 -8.06 0.57
N TYR A 218 14.25 -8.83 1.33
CA TYR A 218 13.88 -10.20 0.98
C TYR A 218 12.36 -10.31 0.90
N SER A 219 11.84 -10.70 -0.26
CA SER A 219 10.42 -10.92 -0.53
C SER A 219 10.24 -12.36 -0.98
N LEU A 220 9.64 -13.20 -0.14
CA LEU A 220 9.49 -14.63 -0.40
C LEU A 220 8.00 -14.96 -0.46
N GLU A 221 7.52 -15.52 -1.56
CA GLU A 221 6.15 -16.00 -1.70
C GLU A 221 6.14 -17.53 -1.70
N LEU A 222 5.38 -18.13 -0.80
CA LEU A 222 5.24 -19.57 -0.60
C LEU A 222 3.79 -19.97 -0.86
N SER A 223 3.55 -20.85 -1.82
CA SER A 223 2.21 -21.33 -2.17
C SER A 223 2.06 -22.84 -2.08
N GLY A 224 3.04 -23.55 -1.55
CA GLY A 224 2.98 -25.00 -1.35
C GLY A 224 1.85 -25.43 -0.41
N LEU A 225 1.51 -24.63 0.61
CA LEU A 225 0.36 -24.89 1.47
C LEU A 225 -0.98 -24.75 0.74
N GLU A 226 -1.09 -23.80 -0.20
CA GLU A 226 -2.27 -23.66 -1.06
C GLU A 226 -2.48 -24.93 -1.90
N GLU A 227 -1.39 -25.47 -2.47
CA GLU A 227 -1.45 -26.67 -3.29
C GLU A 227 -1.75 -27.94 -2.47
N ILE A 228 -1.17 -28.08 -1.27
CA ILE A 228 -1.53 -29.16 -0.34
C ILE A 228 -3.00 -29.05 0.07
N SER A 229 -3.48 -27.85 0.39
CA SER A 229 -4.89 -27.63 0.74
C SER A 229 -5.81 -27.98 -0.43
N ARG A 230 -5.41 -27.69 -1.68
CA ARG A 230 -6.17 -28.02 -2.89
C ARG A 230 -6.21 -29.52 -3.14
N HIS A 231 -5.11 -30.22 -2.91
CA HIS A 231 -4.99 -31.65 -3.18
C HIS A 231 -5.61 -32.54 -2.09
N TYR A 232 -5.36 -32.24 -0.81
CA TYR A 232 -5.79 -33.09 0.32
C TYR A 232 -6.96 -32.51 1.14
N GLY A 233 -7.20 -31.19 1.06
CA GLY A 233 -8.18 -30.48 1.89
C GLY A 233 -7.59 -29.96 3.21
N LYS A 234 -8.22 -28.91 3.77
CA LYS A 234 -7.77 -28.23 5.01
C LYS A 234 -7.82 -29.13 6.26
N ASP A 235 -8.73 -30.10 6.30
CA ASP A 235 -8.89 -31.00 7.45
C ASP A 235 -7.97 -32.24 7.39
N SER A 236 -7.13 -32.34 6.35
CA SER A 236 -6.25 -33.49 6.16
C SER A 236 -5.08 -33.49 7.15
N PRO A 237 -4.57 -34.67 7.56
CA PRO A 237 -3.37 -34.75 8.40
C PRO A 237 -2.14 -34.17 7.68
N GLN A 238 -2.08 -34.25 6.35
CA GLN A 238 -1.03 -33.62 5.54
C GLN A 238 -1.00 -32.11 5.73
N PHE A 239 -2.17 -31.44 5.68
CA PHE A 239 -2.26 -30.01 5.84
C PHE A 239 -1.92 -29.56 7.28
N GLN A 240 -2.38 -30.31 8.29
CA GLN A 240 -2.05 -30.02 9.69
C GLN A 240 -0.55 -30.21 9.98
N ASP A 241 0.05 -31.27 9.47
CA ASP A 241 1.49 -31.49 9.60
C ASP A 241 2.28 -30.41 8.86
N ALA A 242 1.90 -30.08 7.61
CA ALA A 242 2.56 -29.05 6.81
C ALA A 242 2.50 -27.67 7.47
N THR A 243 1.35 -27.26 8.00
CA THR A 243 1.20 -25.98 8.72
C THR A 243 2.07 -25.92 9.98
N SER A 244 2.14 -27.01 10.75
CA SER A 244 3.00 -27.08 11.95
C SER A 244 4.49 -27.04 11.61
N ILE A 245 4.89 -27.74 10.55
CA ILE A 245 6.26 -27.77 10.02
C ILE A 245 6.65 -26.37 9.56
N LEU A 246 5.82 -25.72 8.76
CA LEU A 246 6.10 -24.37 8.25
C LEU A 246 6.21 -23.36 9.39
N ALA A 247 5.32 -23.40 10.39
CA ALA A 247 5.38 -22.52 11.54
C ALA A 247 6.70 -22.66 12.32
N SER A 248 7.19 -23.89 12.51
CA SER A 248 8.49 -24.17 13.15
C SER A 248 9.67 -23.64 12.33
N ILE A 249 9.66 -23.87 11.01
CA ILE A 249 10.73 -23.41 10.12
C ILE A 249 10.76 -21.89 10.02
N LEU A 250 9.61 -21.22 9.88
CA LEU A 250 9.55 -19.76 9.81
C LEU A 250 10.10 -19.11 11.07
N GLN A 251 9.86 -19.70 12.25
CA GLN A 251 10.45 -19.23 13.51
C GLN A 251 11.97 -19.38 13.52
N LYS A 252 12.47 -20.54 13.09
CA LYS A 252 13.91 -20.80 13.00
C LYS A 252 14.57 -19.85 11.99
N PHE A 253 13.97 -19.71 10.81
CA PHE A 253 14.42 -18.80 9.76
C PHE A 253 14.46 -17.35 10.25
N ALA A 254 13.40 -16.88 10.92
CA ALA A 254 13.36 -15.55 11.50
C ALA A 254 14.46 -15.35 12.56
N ALA A 255 14.72 -16.35 13.41
CA ALA A 255 15.79 -16.28 14.40
C ALA A 255 17.19 -16.25 13.75
N ASP A 256 17.42 -17.07 12.73
CA ASP A 256 18.69 -17.14 11.99
C ASP A 256 18.98 -15.80 11.28
N VAL A 257 18.01 -15.27 10.54
CA VAL A 257 18.12 -13.97 9.85
C VAL A 257 18.36 -12.85 10.87
N PHE A 258 17.56 -12.79 11.93
CA PHE A 258 17.71 -11.76 12.96
C PHE A 258 19.10 -11.80 13.62
N GLY A 259 19.65 -13.00 13.83
CA GLY A 259 21.00 -13.20 14.32
C GLY A 259 22.10 -12.78 13.34
N VAL A 260 21.94 -13.02 12.03
CA VAL A 260 22.89 -12.59 10.99
C VAL A 260 23.01 -11.06 10.96
N TYR A 261 21.88 -10.35 11.09
CA TYR A 261 21.83 -8.89 11.11
C TYR A 261 22.03 -8.25 12.49
N SER A 262 22.52 -9.01 13.49
CA SER A 262 22.79 -8.49 14.85
C SER A 262 21.59 -7.79 15.48
N ASN A 263 20.40 -8.38 15.35
CA ASN A 263 19.11 -7.88 15.84
C ASN A 263 18.60 -6.59 15.15
N ASN A 264 19.17 -6.22 14.00
CA ASN A 264 18.76 -5.07 13.20
C ASN A 264 18.00 -5.49 11.93
N ALA A 265 17.16 -6.52 12.00
CA ALA A 265 16.30 -6.93 10.90
C ALA A 265 14.84 -6.99 11.33
N VAL A 266 13.93 -6.69 10.42
CA VAL A 266 12.49 -6.90 10.58
C VAL A 266 12.10 -8.14 9.78
N VAL A 267 11.39 -9.07 10.40
CA VAL A 267 10.91 -10.30 9.75
C VAL A 267 9.39 -10.39 9.94
N GLU A 268 8.68 -10.32 8.83
CA GLU A 268 7.23 -10.26 8.73
C GLU A 268 6.71 -11.45 7.92
N VAL A 269 5.56 -11.98 8.33
CA VAL A 269 4.86 -13.06 7.64
C VAL A 269 3.43 -12.63 7.36
N VAL A 270 3.02 -12.71 6.10
CA VAL A 270 1.65 -12.46 5.66
C VAL A 270 1.01 -13.80 5.35
N THR A 271 -0.03 -14.19 6.08
CA THR A 271 -0.83 -15.37 5.81
C THR A 271 -2.10 -14.98 5.09
N VAL A 272 -2.32 -15.56 3.91
CA VAL A 272 -3.48 -15.29 3.06
C VAL A 272 -4.11 -16.62 2.65
N GLN A 273 -5.42 -16.75 2.80
CA GLN A 273 -6.13 -17.94 2.34
C GLN A 273 -6.07 -18.04 0.82
N ASN A 274 -6.55 -17.00 0.12
CA ASN A 274 -6.47 -16.82 -1.32
C ASN A 274 -6.44 -15.32 -1.59
N PHE A 275 -5.64 -14.88 -2.56
CA PHE A 275 -5.70 -13.49 -2.98
C PHE A 275 -7.04 -13.19 -3.66
N GLU A 276 -7.70 -12.13 -3.20
CA GLU A 276 -8.88 -11.60 -3.85
C GLU A 276 -8.50 -10.84 -5.12
N THR A 277 -9.37 -10.91 -6.14
CA THR A 277 -9.21 -10.06 -7.32
C THR A 277 -9.30 -8.60 -6.88
N PRO A 278 -8.35 -7.73 -7.23
CA PRO A 278 -8.36 -6.35 -6.78
C PRO A 278 -9.67 -5.70 -7.21
N LEU A 279 -10.43 -5.20 -6.24
CA LEU A 279 -11.64 -4.44 -6.49
C LEU A 279 -11.22 -3.08 -7.04
N THR A 280 -10.82 -3.04 -8.32
CA THR A 280 -10.59 -1.78 -9.01
C THR A 280 -11.93 -1.08 -9.09
N ARG A 281 -12.20 -0.14 -8.18
CA ARG A 281 -13.26 0.84 -8.40
C ARG A 281 -12.82 1.60 -9.65
N ARG A 282 -13.40 1.26 -10.79
CA ARG A 282 -13.31 2.11 -11.99
C ARG A 282 -13.86 3.46 -11.58
N SER A 283 -12.96 4.38 -11.24
CA SER A 283 -13.24 5.79 -11.18
C SER A 283 -13.93 6.11 -12.50
N ARG A 284 -15.22 6.44 -12.44
CA ARG A 284 -15.89 6.99 -13.61
C ARG A 284 -15.11 8.26 -13.90
N SER A 285 -14.34 8.23 -14.99
CA SER A 285 -13.74 9.45 -15.52
C SER A 285 -14.87 10.48 -15.62
N ILE A 286 -14.64 11.71 -15.19
CA ILE A 286 -15.63 12.79 -15.28
C ILE A 286 -16.03 13.02 -16.76
N LEU A 287 -15.19 12.55 -17.70
CA LEU A 287 -15.43 12.51 -19.14
C LEU A 287 -16.43 11.40 -19.58
N ALA A 288 -16.74 10.44 -18.71
CA ALA A 288 -17.68 9.34 -18.95
C ALA A 288 -19.09 9.66 -18.40
N THR A 289 -19.50 10.92 -18.45
CA THR A 289 -20.93 11.25 -18.41
C THR A 289 -21.57 10.61 -19.63
N ASN A 290 -22.69 9.89 -19.44
CA ASN A 290 -23.56 9.50 -20.54
C ASN A 290 -23.97 10.79 -21.27
N GLN A 291 -23.27 11.13 -22.35
CA GLN A 291 -23.68 12.22 -23.20
C GLN A 291 -25.08 11.85 -23.68
N ILE A 292 -26.09 12.61 -23.25
CA ILE A 292 -27.38 12.64 -23.92
C ILE A 292 -27.01 12.91 -25.37
N SER A 293 -27.12 11.88 -26.20
CA SER A 293 -26.71 11.93 -27.58
C SER A 293 -27.63 12.92 -28.28
N ASN A 294 -27.24 14.19 -28.26
CA ASN A 294 -27.87 15.23 -29.05
C ASN A 294 -27.72 14.79 -30.50
N SER A 295 -28.83 14.43 -31.13
CA SER A 295 -28.90 13.86 -32.49
C SER A 295 -28.24 14.73 -33.57
N GLN A 296 -27.87 15.96 -33.25
CA GLN A 296 -27.21 16.91 -34.13
C GLN A 296 -25.68 16.90 -34.08
N ARG A 297 -25.03 16.29 -33.07
CA ARG A 297 -23.56 16.28 -32.90
C ARG A 297 -23.06 14.88 -32.47
N PRO A 298 -23.01 13.90 -33.39
CA PRO A 298 -22.67 12.50 -33.06
C PRO A 298 -21.21 12.29 -32.64
N TYR A 299 -20.33 13.25 -32.96
CA TYR A 299 -18.94 13.24 -32.55
C TYR A 299 -18.69 14.50 -31.72
N ASN A 300 -18.02 14.36 -30.58
CA ASN A 300 -17.64 15.44 -29.65
C ASN A 300 -16.59 16.38 -30.27
N LEU A 301 -16.93 16.99 -31.42
CA LEU A 301 -16.11 17.92 -32.17
C LEU A 301 -16.04 19.24 -31.42
N ALA A 302 -14.85 19.84 -31.41
CA ALA A 302 -14.64 21.16 -30.81
C ALA A 302 -15.61 22.20 -31.39
N TYR A 303 -15.95 23.22 -30.60
CA TYR A 303 -16.67 24.38 -31.12
C TYR A 303 -15.83 25.01 -32.24
N GLN A 304 -16.49 25.57 -33.26
CA GLN A 304 -15.78 26.30 -34.30
C GLN A 304 -15.66 27.75 -33.86
N TYR A 305 -14.46 28.18 -33.46
CA TYR A 305 -14.19 29.61 -33.33
C TYR A 305 -13.91 30.23 -34.68
N ASN A 306 -14.39 31.46 -34.87
CA ASN A 306 -13.99 32.27 -36.00
C ASN A 306 -12.49 32.56 -35.91
N PHE A 307 -11.76 32.45 -37.01
CA PHE A 307 -10.34 32.78 -37.08
C PHE A 307 -10.03 34.22 -36.61
N GLN A 308 -10.98 35.14 -36.78
CA GLN A 308 -10.89 36.53 -36.35
C GLN A 308 -11.34 36.77 -34.90
N TYR A 309 -11.58 35.72 -34.10
CA TYR A 309 -12.09 35.84 -32.74
C TYR A 309 -11.26 36.80 -31.88
N ALA A 310 -9.92 36.72 -31.94
CA ALA A 310 -9.04 37.58 -31.17
C ALA A 310 -9.20 39.07 -31.53
N VAL A 311 -9.47 39.39 -32.80
CA VAL A 311 -9.66 40.76 -33.26
C VAL A 311 -11.01 41.30 -32.77
N ILE A 312 -12.09 40.54 -32.98
CA ILE A 312 -13.44 40.92 -32.56
C ILE A 312 -13.51 41.10 -31.04
N PHE A 313 -12.90 40.19 -30.28
CA PHE A 313 -12.87 40.25 -28.82
C PHE A 313 -12.22 41.54 -28.32
N ASN A 314 -11.05 41.90 -28.86
CA ASN A 314 -10.35 43.12 -28.44
C ASN A 314 -11.14 44.40 -28.79
N ILE A 315 -11.76 44.46 -29.98
CA ILE A 315 -12.57 45.62 -30.36
C ILE A 315 -13.72 45.81 -29.38
N ILE A 316 -14.45 44.74 -29.06
CA ILE A 316 -15.59 44.80 -28.12
C ILE A 316 -15.11 45.15 -26.71
N LEU A 317 -14.04 44.52 -26.23
CA LEU A 317 -13.53 44.74 -24.88
C LEU A 317 -13.14 46.19 -24.63
N TRP A 318 -12.33 46.79 -25.51
CA TRP A 318 -11.88 48.17 -25.34
C TRP A 318 -13.00 49.18 -25.56
N LEU A 319 -13.91 48.92 -26.52
CA LEU A 319 -15.09 49.76 -26.74
C LEU A 319 -15.96 49.82 -25.48
N MET A 320 -16.24 48.68 -24.86
CA MET A 320 -17.07 48.60 -23.65
C MET A 320 -16.43 49.29 -22.47
N ILE A 321 -15.11 49.15 -22.27
CA ILE A 321 -14.38 49.81 -21.18
C ILE A 321 -14.49 51.34 -21.33
N VAL A 322 -14.21 51.87 -22.52
CA VAL A 322 -14.29 53.33 -22.77
C VAL A 322 -15.71 53.83 -22.56
N LEU A 323 -16.71 53.10 -23.04
CA LEU A 323 -18.12 53.48 -22.90
C LEU A 323 -18.56 53.50 -21.42
N VAL A 324 -18.16 52.49 -20.64
CA VAL A 324 -18.45 52.44 -19.19
C VAL A 324 -17.78 53.60 -18.46
N LEU A 325 -16.51 53.90 -18.76
CA LEU A 325 -15.81 55.04 -18.16
C LEU A 325 -16.47 56.38 -18.50
N ALA A 326 -16.95 56.55 -19.74
CA ALA A 326 -17.67 57.75 -20.15
C ALA A 326 -18.99 57.91 -19.37
N VAL A 327 -19.75 56.83 -19.20
CA VAL A 327 -20.99 56.85 -18.40
C VAL A 327 -20.70 57.20 -16.95
N ILE A 328 -19.66 56.62 -16.35
CA ILE A 328 -19.25 56.93 -14.97
C ILE A 328 -18.88 58.42 -14.84
N ALA A 329 -18.10 58.95 -15.78
CA ALA A 329 -17.70 60.36 -15.76
C ALA A 329 -18.91 61.30 -15.85
N ILE A 330 -19.84 61.03 -16.75
CA ILE A 330 -21.07 61.84 -16.89
C ILE A 330 -21.92 61.74 -15.62
N ALA A 331 -22.10 60.53 -15.08
CA ALA A 331 -22.87 60.32 -13.86
C ALA A 331 -22.25 61.04 -12.66
N TYR A 332 -20.92 61.02 -12.53
CA TYR A 332 -20.20 61.74 -11.47
C TYR A 332 -20.39 63.26 -11.58
N ASN A 333 -20.28 63.81 -12.79
CA ASN A 333 -20.50 65.25 -13.01
C ASN A 333 -21.96 65.66 -12.73
N LEU A 334 -22.94 64.84 -13.11
CA LEU A 334 -24.35 65.09 -12.77
C LEU A 334 -24.60 65.00 -11.26
N TRP A 335 -23.97 64.04 -10.58
CA TRP A 335 -24.08 63.87 -9.14
C TRP A 335 -23.53 65.09 -8.39
N ASN A 336 -22.40 65.64 -8.86
CA ASN A 336 -21.73 66.77 -8.23
C ASN A 336 -22.03 68.11 -8.93
N MET A 337 -23.17 68.19 -9.63
CA MET A 337 -23.59 69.43 -10.27
C MET A 337 -24.01 70.42 -9.18
N ASP A 338 -23.30 71.55 -9.10
CA ASP A 338 -23.63 72.61 -8.14
C ASP A 338 -25.02 73.19 -8.50
N PRO A 339 -26.03 73.07 -7.62
CA PRO A 339 -27.36 73.56 -7.90
C PRO A 339 -27.45 75.09 -7.92
N GLY A 340 -26.35 75.80 -7.61
CA GLY A 340 -26.34 77.25 -7.47
C GLY A 340 -27.04 77.64 -6.17
N TYR A 341 -26.26 78.05 -5.17
CA TYR A 341 -26.81 78.47 -3.88
C TYR A 341 -27.45 79.86 -3.93
N ASP A 342 -28.26 80.20 -4.93
CA ASP A 342 -28.91 81.51 -4.98
C ASP A 342 -30.40 81.45 -4.61
N SER A 343 -30.80 82.37 -3.73
CA SER A 343 -32.14 82.67 -3.20
C SER A 343 -32.76 81.76 -2.12
N ILE A 344 -33.11 80.49 -2.39
CA ILE A 344 -33.96 79.70 -1.44
C ILE A 344 -33.13 78.90 -0.42
N ILE A 345 -31.97 78.37 -0.81
CA ILE A 345 -31.17 77.52 0.06
C ILE A 345 -30.52 78.33 1.20
N TYR A 346 -30.03 79.56 0.95
CA TYR A 346 -29.53 80.44 2.02
C TYR A 346 -30.62 80.91 3.00
N ARG A 347 -31.88 81.03 2.57
CA ARG A 347 -33.02 81.32 3.45
C ARG A 347 -33.25 80.19 4.47
N MET A 348 -32.99 78.94 4.09
CA MET A 348 -33.18 77.78 4.97
C MET A 348 -31.97 77.51 5.87
N THR A 349 -30.74 77.82 5.43
CA THR A 349 -29.52 77.49 6.18
C THR A 349 -29.04 78.60 7.11
N ASN A 350 -29.48 79.85 6.95
CA ASN A 350 -29.05 80.97 7.80
C ASN A 350 -30.22 81.52 8.65
N GLN A 351 -30.80 80.69 9.52
CA GLN A 351 -31.63 81.18 10.63
C GLN A 351 -30.72 81.68 11.76
N LYS A 352 -30.21 82.91 11.63
CA LYS A 352 -29.59 83.60 12.78
C LYS A 352 -30.70 83.96 13.78
N ILE A 353 -30.88 83.13 14.81
CA ILE A 353 -31.70 83.46 15.98
C ILE A 353 -31.14 84.74 16.59
N ARG A 354 -31.94 85.82 16.63
CA ARG A 354 -31.67 86.97 17.50
C ARG A 354 -32.06 86.55 18.91
N LEU A 355 -31.07 86.44 19.80
CA LEU A 355 -31.30 86.49 21.25
C LEU A 355 -31.44 87.96 21.61
N ASP A 356 -32.63 88.36 22.06
CA ASP A 356 -32.89 89.29 23.16
C ASP A 356 -34.37 89.23 23.54
#